data_AF-A0A3B9SL32-F1
#
_entry.id   AF-A0A3B9SL32-F1
#
_cell.length_a   1.000
_cell.length_b   1.000
_cell.length_c   1.000
_cell.angle_alpha   90.00
_cell.angle_beta   90.00
_cell.angle_gamma   90.00
#
_symmetry.space_group_name_H-M   'P 1'
#
loop_
_entity.id
_entity.type
_entity.pdbx_description
1 polymer ?
#
loop_
_entity_poly.entity_id
_entity_poly.type
_entity_poly.pdbx_seq_one_letter_code
_entity_poly.pdbx_strand_id
1 'polypeptide(L)'
;MEAKVQGLFHLILNTGSFFELRRCPTFAPYMRSSLFLFFPLVIFIVLDILAFQTFKALDLGKLFGRIYWLVHGLGYAYILLAFFQFDPQANPAELRQGMQGFMIYAIALYVPKLFPISVGLLEDVFRSGKFVVGQGWSSRRQFVATMGWGLAAIPFLGILHGVFRGRFKYRVLTNRVVIPGLPKAFHGFRIVQISDIHSGSFSDPDEVRRGVDMVVAQQADAVVFTGDLVNNVAEEMNP
;
A
#
# COMPACT_ATOMS: atom_id res chain seq x y z
N MET A 1 33.34 -26.48 22.19
CA MET A 1 32.18 -27.20 21.63
C MET A 1 31.05 -26.20 21.50
N GLU A 2 30.78 -25.75 20.27
CA GLU A 2 29.76 -24.74 19.97
C GLU A 2 28.37 -25.37 20.01
N ALA A 3 27.50 -24.89 20.91
CA ALA A 3 26.10 -25.27 20.95
C ALA A 3 25.32 -24.48 19.88
N LYS A 4 24.40 -25.16 19.22
CA LYS A 4 23.96 -24.81 17.86
C LYS A 4 22.43 -24.68 17.85
N VAL A 5 21.83 -23.52 18.15
CA VAL A 5 20.35 -23.36 18.12
C VAL A 5 19.86 -23.29 16.68
N GLN A 6 19.01 -24.22 16.24
CA GLN A 6 18.28 -24.17 14.98
C GLN A 6 16.89 -23.59 15.24
N GLY A 7 16.59 -22.41 14.67
CA GLY A 7 15.24 -21.88 14.60
C GLY A 7 14.98 -20.59 15.38
N LEU A 8 15.39 -19.44 14.83
CA LEU A 8 14.68 -18.18 15.02
C LEU A 8 13.74 -18.03 13.82
N PHE A 9 12.47 -18.32 14.02
CA PHE A 9 11.49 -18.22 12.96
C PHE A 9 10.91 -16.80 12.90
N HIS A 10 11.19 -16.06 11.83
CA HIS A 10 10.72 -14.69 11.65
C HIS A 10 9.53 -14.70 10.68
N LEU A 11 8.29 -14.66 11.17
CA LEU A 11 7.17 -14.23 10.33
C LEU A 11 7.21 -12.71 10.28
N ILE A 12 7.89 -12.13 9.29
CA ILE A 12 7.97 -10.67 9.10
C ILE A 12 6.69 -10.21 8.39
N LEU A 13 5.80 -9.56 9.15
CA LEU A 13 4.77 -8.67 8.61
C LEU A 13 5.37 -7.25 8.62
N ASN A 14 5.60 -6.70 7.43
CA ASN A 14 6.35 -5.46 7.22
C ASN A 14 5.47 -4.23 7.48
N THR A 15 5.81 -3.38 8.45
CA THR A 15 6.29 -1.98 8.27
C THR A 15 6.33 -1.26 9.63
N GLY A 16 7.41 -0.52 9.87
CA GLY A 16 7.81 -0.05 11.21
C GLY A 16 6.93 1.01 11.88
N SER A 17 7.09 1.08 13.20
CA SER A 17 6.49 2.10 14.06
C SER A 17 7.54 2.64 15.04
N PHE A 18 7.78 3.95 14.93
CA PHE A 18 8.51 4.75 15.90
C PHE A 18 7.51 5.14 16.99
N PHE A 19 7.72 4.72 18.24
CA PHE A 19 6.86 5.05 19.37
C PHE A 19 7.60 6.02 20.31
N GLU A 20 7.22 7.30 20.31
CA GLU A 20 7.41 8.20 21.46
C GLU A 20 6.02 8.56 21.99
N LEU A 21 5.65 8.01 23.15
CA LEU A 21 4.49 8.43 23.93
C LEU A 21 4.86 9.63 24.79
N ARG A 22 4.53 10.84 24.34
CA ARG A 22 4.33 11.99 25.23
C ARG A 22 2.89 12.48 25.10
N ARG A 23 2.12 12.34 26.17
CA ARG A 23 0.86 13.07 26.35
C ARG A 23 1.17 14.55 26.59
N CYS A 24 0.59 15.43 25.79
CA CYS A 24 0.43 16.85 26.10
C CYS A 24 -0.67 17.48 25.19
N PRO A 25 -1.20 18.66 25.55
CA PRO A 25 -2.56 18.85 26.05
C PRO A 25 -3.57 19.26 24.99
N THR A 26 -4.86 19.07 25.32
CA THR A 26 -6.08 19.65 24.74
C THR A 26 -5.91 20.35 23.38
N PHE A 27 -6.30 19.65 22.31
CA PHE A 27 -6.40 20.21 20.96
C PHE A 27 -7.28 21.46 20.98
N ALA A 28 -6.66 22.62 20.75
CA ALA A 28 -7.34 23.82 20.31
C ALA A 28 -8.09 23.52 18.99
N PRO A 29 -9.24 24.16 18.72
CA PRO A 29 -9.95 23.96 17.46
C PRO A 29 -9.10 24.59 16.35
N TYR A 30 -8.30 23.77 15.68
CA TYR A 30 -7.59 24.19 14.48
C TYR A 30 -8.63 24.57 13.43
N MET A 31 -8.78 25.87 13.23
CA MET A 31 -9.58 26.43 12.16
C MET A 31 -9.05 25.91 10.82
N ARG A 32 -9.80 24.96 10.28
CA ARG A 32 -9.70 24.39 8.94
C ARG A 32 -9.85 25.50 7.90
N SER A 33 -8.76 25.95 7.29
CA SER A 33 -8.87 26.45 5.93
C SER A 33 -9.12 25.22 5.04
N SER A 34 -10.40 24.92 4.76
CA SER A 34 -10.82 23.88 3.80
C SER A 34 -10.14 24.03 2.44
N LEU A 35 -9.66 25.24 2.11
CA LEU A 35 -8.84 25.55 0.94
C LEU A 35 -7.58 24.67 0.79
N PHE A 36 -6.90 24.31 1.88
CA PHE A 36 -5.66 23.52 1.81
C PHE A 36 -5.91 22.09 1.33
N LEU A 37 -7.12 21.58 1.52
CA LEU A 37 -7.51 20.21 1.12
C LEU A 37 -7.81 20.09 -0.39
N PHE A 38 -7.99 21.22 -1.09
CA PHE A 38 -8.16 21.23 -2.54
C PHE A 38 -6.84 21.21 -3.32
N PHE A 39 -5.72 21.55 -2.68
CA PHE A 39 -4.40 21.56 -3.34
C PHE A 39 -4.00 20.17 -3.90
N PRO A 40 -4.15 19.04 -3.17
CA PRO A 40 -3.91 17.72 -3.73
C PRO A 40 -4.82 17.36 -4.91
N LEU A 41 -6.06 17.85 -4.91
CA LEU A 41 -7.02 17.62 -6.00
C LEU A 41 -6.54 18.28 -7.29
N VAL A 42 -5.99 19.50 -7.20
CA VAL A 42 -5.39 20.18 -8.35
C VAL A 42 -4.23 19.37 -8.91
N ILE A 43 -3.35 18.84 -8.05
CA ILE A 43 -2.23 17.99 -8.48
C ILE A 43 -2.74 16.75 -9.22
N PHE A 44 -3.75 16.07 -8.67
CA PHE A 44 -4.36 14.90 -9.30
C PHE A 44 -4.96 15.21 -10.67
N ILE A 45 -5.69 16.32 -10.79
CA ILE A 45 -6.27 16.76 -12.07
C ILE A 45 -5.16 17.06 -13.08
N VAL A 46 -4.09 17.74 -12.67
CA VAL A 46 -2.94 18.01 -13.54
C VAL A 46 -2.29 16.71 -14.02
N LEU A 47 -2.05 15.75 -13.12
CA LEU A 47 -1.49 14.44 -13.48
C LEU A 47 -2.42 13.68 -14.45
N ASP A 48 -3.73 13.75 -14.26
CA ASP A 48 -4.71 13.14 -15.17
C ASP A 48 -4.69 13.77 -16.55
N ILE A 49 -4.60 15.10 -16.63
CA ILE A 49 -4.50 15.79 -17.93
C ILE A 49 -3.22 15.36 -18.66
N LEU A 50 -2.09 15.31 -17.95
CA LEU A 50 -0.80 14.89 -18.51
C LEU A 50 -0.83 13.43 -18.97
N ALA A 51 -1.35 12.53 -18.13
CA ALA A 51 -1.51 11.12 -18.48
C ALA A 51 -2.52 10.93 -19.63
N PHE A 52 -3.60 11.71 -19.68
CA PHE A 52 -4.59 11.62 -20.74
C PHE A 52 -4.04 12.04 -22.10
N GLN A 53 -3.08 12.97 -22.14
CA GLN A 53 -2.41 13.36 -23.37
C GLN A 53 -1.63 12.19 -23.99
N THR A 54 -0.98 11.37 -23.17
CA THR A 54 -0.28 10.16 -23.64
C THR A 54 -1.25 9.01 -23.90
N PHE A 55 -2.33 8.90 -23.11
CA PHE A 55 -3.41 7.92 -23.34
C PHE A 55 -4.09 8.11 -24.70
N LYS A 56 -4.39 9.36 -25.08
CA LYS A 56 -4.94 9.67 -26.42
C LYS A 56 -4.04 9.21 -27.56
N ALA A 57 -2.73 9.16 -27.35
CA ALA A 57 -1.78 8.72 -28.38
C ALA A 57 -1.84 7.20 -28.64
N LEU A 58 -2.51 6.41 -27.78
CA LEU A 58 -2.76 4.99 -28.03
C LEU A 58 -3.81 4.74 -29.12
N ASP A 59 -4.62 5.75 -29.45
CA ASP A 59 -5.68 5.70 -30.47
C ASP A 59 -6.72 4.58 -30.25
N LEU A 60 -7.09 4.34 -28.99
CA LEU A 60 -8.07 3.30 -28.61
C LEU A 60 -9.54 3.71 -28.87
N GLY A 61 -9.79 4.88 -29.48
CA GLY A 61 -11.11 5.40 -29.77
C GLY A 61 -11.82 6.15 -28.61
N LYS A 62 -12.97 6.76 -28.94
CA LYS A 62 -13.71 7.68 -28.05
C LYS A 62 -14.33 7.01 -26.82
N LEU A 63 -14.63 5.71 -26.87
CA LEU A 63 -15.20 4.99 -25.73
C LEU A 63 -14.19 4.86 -24.60
N PHE A 64 -12.97 4.43 -24.91
CA PHE A 64 -11.89 4.29 -23.93
C PHE A 64 -11.51 5.63 -23.30
N GLY A 65 -11.52 6.72 -24.08
CA GLY A 65 -11.36 8.07 -23.52
C GLY A 65 -12.45 8.46 -22.51
N ARG A 66 -13.71 8.06 -22.77
CA ARG A 66 -14.82 8.28 -21.82
C ARG A 66 -14.67 7.42 -20.56
N ILE A 67 -14.29 6.15 -20.71
CA ILE A 67 -14.03 5.24 -19.58
C ILE A 67 -12.91 5.79 -18.70
N TYR A 68 -11.82 6.30 -19.31
CA TYR A 68 -10.73 6.95 -18.58
C TYR A 68 -11.28 8.05 -17.67
N TRP A 69 -11.99 9.04 -18.23
CA TRP A 69 -12.52 10.14 -17.42
C TRP A 69 -13.60 9.71 -16.42
N LEU A 70 -14.38 8.68 -16.73
CA LEU A 70 -15.36 8.12 -15.81
C LEU A 70 -14.68 7.52 -14.56
N VAL A 71 -13.62 6.73 -14.73
CA VAL A 71 -12.86 6.13 -13.61
C VAL A 71 -12.28 7.21 -12.69
N HIS A 72 -11.71 8.27 -13.26
CA HIS A 72 -11.18 9.39 -12.48
C HIS A 72 -12.29 10.20 -11.82
N GLY A 73 -13.37 10.48 -12.55
CA GLY A 73 -14.56 11.17 -12.05
C GLY A 73 -15.20 10.46 -10.85
N LEU A 74 -15.31 9.13 -10.91
CA LEU A 74 -15.80 8.31 -9.78
C LEU A 74 -14.85 8.38 -8.59
N GLY A 75 -13.54 8.38 -8.84
CA GLY A 75 -12.54 8.56 -7.79
C GLY A 75 -12.59 9.94 -7.12
N TYR A 76 -12.77 11.00 -7.90
CA TYR A 76 -12.99 12.34 -7.37
C TYR A 76 -14.30 12.44 -6.59
N ALA A 77 -15.37 11.82 -7.08
CA ALA A 77 -16.62 11.73 -6.34
C ALA A 77 -16.42 11.01 -5.00
N TYR A 78 -15.68 9.89 -4.97
CA TYR A 78 -15.34 9.19 -3.73
C TYR A 78 -14.57 10.08 -2.75
N ILE A 79 -13.54 10.81 -3.21
CA ILE A 79 -12.77 11.74 -2.38
C ILE A 79 -13.66 12.87 -1.84
N LEU A 80 -14.51 13.46 -2.68
CA LEU A 80 -15.41 14.53 -2.28
C LEU A 80 -16.45 14.04 -1.27
N LEU A 81 -17.05 12.87 -1.50
CA LEU A 81 -17.98 12.25 -0.55
C LEU A 81 -17.30 11.99 0.79
N ALA A 82 -16.11 11.40 0.79
CA ALA A 82 -15.32 11.15 2.00
C ALA A 82 -14.99 12.47 2.74
N PHE A 83 -14.72 13.55 2.00
CA PHE A 83 -14.47 14.86 2.58
C PHE A 83 -15.73 15.45 3.24
N PHE A 84 -16.88 15.41 2.57
CA PHE A 84 -18.14 15.95 3.09
C PHE A 84 -18.72 15.10 4.24
N GLN A 85 -18.44 13.80 4.25
CA GLN A 85 -18.83 12.88 5.31
C GLN A 85 -17.81 12.78 6.43
N PHE A 86 -16.70 13.53 6.36
CA PHE A 86 -15.66 13.47 7.37
C PHE A 86 -16.20 13.98 8.71
N ASP A 87 -16.29 13.08 9.67
CA ASP A 87 -16.55 13.39 11.08
C ASP A 87 -15.27 13.15 11.90
N PRO A 88 -14.67 14.21 12.49
CA PRO A 88 -13.49 14.06 13.36
C PRO A 88 -13.75 13.20 14.62
N GLN A 89 -15.01 13.01 14.99
CA GLN A 89 -15.43 12.21 16.15
C GLN A 89 -15.93 10.81 15.75
N ALA A 90 -15.87 10.46 14.47
CA ALA A 90 -16.20 9.12 13.99
C ALA A 90 -15.34 8.06 14.67
N ASN A 91 -15.84 6.82 14.66
CA ASN A 91 -15.09 5.68 15.16
C ASN A 91 -13.73 5.60 14.44
N PRO A 92 -12.60 5.44 15.15
CA PRO A 92 -11.27 5.28 14.55
C PRO A 92 -11.20 4.24 13.44
N ALA A 93 -12.02 3.17 13.51
CA ALA A 93 -12.10 2.15 12.48
C ALA A 93 -12.65 2.68 11.14
N GLU A 94 -13.71 3.49 11.16
CA GLU A 94 -14.31 4.10 9.96
C GLU A 94 -13.36 5.12 9.33
N LEU A 95 -12.72 5.95 10.15
CA LEU A 95 -11.74 6.92 9.70
C LEU A 95 -10.56 6.23 9.00
N ARG A 96 -10.06 5.14 9.60
CA ARG A 96 -9.01 4.30 9.02
C ARG A 96 -9.44 3.68 7.70
N GLN A 97 -10.65 3.12 7.62
CA GLN A 97 -11.14 2.49 6.40
C GLN A 97 -11.21 3.49 5.25
N GLY A 98 -11.72 4.71 5.51
CA GLY A 98 -11.73 5.80 4.54
C GLY A 98 -10.33 6.20 4.08
N MET A 99 -9.39 6.37 5.03
CA MET A 99 -7.99 6.68 4.71
C MET A 99 -7.31 5.56 3.91
N GLN A 100 -7.52 4.30 4.27
CA GLN A 100 -6.96 3.16 3.54
C GLN A 100 -7.51 3.06 2.13
N GLY A 101 -8.82 3.27 1.94
CA GLY A 101 -9.46 3.32 0.62
C GLY A 101 -8.88 4.44 -0.25
N PHE A 102 -8.74 5.65 0.31
CA PHE A 102 -8.08 6.77 -0.35
C PHE A 102 -6.64 6.45 -0.75
N MET A 103 -5.84 5.91 0.17
CA MET A 103 -4.43 5.58 -0.10
C MET A 103 -4.29 4.51 -1.19
N ILE A 104 -5.13 3.47 -1.17
CA ILE A 104 -5.15 2.44 -2.21
C ILE A 104 -5.52 3.07 -3.57
N TYR A 105 -6.56 3.89 -3.61
CA TYR A 105 -6.96 4.60 -4.83
C TYR A 105 -5.82 5.49 -5.38
N ALA A 106 -5.21 6.30 -4.52
CA ALA A 106 -4.15 7.23 -4.88
C ALA A 106 -2.90 6.47 -5.40
N ILE A 107 -2.47 5.43 -4.68
CA ILE A 107 -1.31 4.63 -5.08
C ILE A 107 -1.60 3.87 -6.37
N ALA A 108 -2.73 3.15 -6.44
CA ALA A 108 -3.07 2.32 -7.58
C ALA A 108 -3.24 3.12 -8.87
N LEU A 109 -3.85 4.32 -8.82
CA LEU A 109 -4.06 5.09 -10.03
C LEU A 109 -2.92 6.05 -10.38
N TYR A 110 -2.24 6.66 -9.41
CA TYR A 110 -1.28 7.72 -9.71
C TYR A 110 0.17 7.25 -9.78
N VAL A 111 0.58 6.24 -9.02
CA VAL A 111 1.96 5.71 -9.12
C VAL A 111 2.23 5.13 -10.52
N PRO A 112 1.36 4.28 -11.10
CA PRO A 112 1.57 3.78 -12.46
C PRO A 112 1.59 4.88 -13.53
N LYS A 113 0.82 5.97 -13.38
CA LYS A 113 0.78 7.07 -14.34
C LYS A 113 2.09 7.84 -14.46
N LEU A 114 2.94 7.80 -13.44
CA LEU A 114 4.24 8.46 -13.50
C LEU A 114 5.07 7.95 -14.68
N PHE A 115 4.90 6.68 -15.08
CA PHE A 115 5.61 6.07 -16.21
C PHE A 115 5.23 6.71 -17.57
N PRO A 116 3.96 6.67 -18.03
CA PRO A 116 3.59 7.28 -19.30
C PRO A 116 3.77 8.79 -19.29
N ILE A 117 3.58 9.47 -18.14
CA ILE A 117 3.88 10.92 -18.03
C ILE A 117 5.37 11.17 -18.26
N SER A 118 6.25 10.44 -17.56
CA SER A 118 7.71 10.63 -17.68
C SER A 118 8.17 10.37 -19.11
N VAL A 119 7.71 9.29 -19.72
CA VAL A 119 8.04 8.92 -21.10
C VAL A 119 7.52 9.98 -22.09
N GLY A 120 6.31 10.49 -21.89
CA GLY A 120 5.75 11.57 -22.71
C GLY A 120 6.52 12.88 -22.60
N LEU A 121 6.89 13.29 -21.38
CA LEU A 121 7.69 14.49 -21.13
C LEU A 121 9.09 14.39 -21.73
N LEU A 122 9.74 13.23 -21.61
CA LEU A 122 11.04 12.97 -22.23
C LEU A 122 10.97 13.15 -23.75
N GLU A 123 9.96 12.56 -24.40
CA GLU A 123 9.78 12.71 -25.85
C GLU A 123 9.52 14.19 -26.25
N ASP A 124 8.74 14.93 -25.47
CA ASP A 124 8.50 16.36 -25.74
C ASP A 124 9.79 17.20 -25.60
N VAL A 125 10.64 16.90 -24.61
CA VAL A 125 11.96 17.52 -24.43
C VAL A 125 12.87 17.22 -25.62
N PHE A 126 13.00 15.95 -26.01
CA PHE A 126 13.87 15.54 -27.13
C PHE A 126 13.40 16.07 -28.49
N ARG A 127 12.08 16.20 -28.69
CA ARG A 127 11.50 16.60 -29.98
C ARG A 127 11.53 18.10 -30.20
N SER A 128 11.23 18.89 -29.17
CA SER A 128 10.91 20.32 -29.34
C SER A 128 11.84 21.24 -28.56
N GLY A 129 12.69 20.70 -27.67
CA GLY A 129 13.47 21.51 -26.72
C GLY A 129 12.59 22.33 -25.76
N LYS A 130 11.28 22.07 -25.72
CA LYS A 130 10.28 22.77 -24.93
C LYS A 130 9.40 21.72 -24.23
N PHE A 131 9.03 21.95 -22.98
CA PHE A 131 8.01 21.20 -22.25
C PHE A 131 6.59 21.55 -22.76
N VAL A 132 6.37 21.47 -24.08
CA VAL A 132 5.08 21.79 -24.69
C VAL A 132 4.39 20.48 -25.01
N VAL A 133 3.38 20.16 -24.21
CA VAL A 133 2.51 19.04 -24.54
C VAL A 133 1.58 19.45 -25.67
N GLY A 134 2.04 19.31 -26.92
CA GLY A 134 1.26 19.78 -28.07
C GLY A 134 1.83 19.53 -29.46
N GLN A 135 1.02 18.83 -30.25
CA GLN A 135 0.91 18.76 -31.72
C GLN A 135 2.04 18.11 -32.54
N GLY A 136 1.70 16.98 -33.18
CA GLY A 136 2.52 16.22 -34.11
C GLY A 136 2.24 14.73 -33.94
N TRP A 137 1.31 14.19 -34.74
CA TRP A 137 0.88 12.80 -34.66
C TRP A 137 1.70 11.98 -35.64
N SER A 138 2.82 11.44 -35.16
CA SER A 138 3.64 10.46 -35.88
C SER A 138 3.47 9.08 -35.27
N SER A 139 3.76 8.04 -36.06
CA SER A 139 3.83 6.63 -35.64
C SER A 139 4.70 6.41 -34.40
N ARG A 140 5.76 7.23 -34.23
CA ARG A 140 6.66 7.20 -33.08
C ARG A 140 5.96 7.53 -31.75
N ARG A 141 4.99 8.45 -31.75
CA ARG A 141 4.29 8.85 -30.51
C ARG A 141 3.38 7.76 -29.97
N GLN A 142 2.73 7.00 -30.85
CA GLN A 142 1.93 5.84 -30.47
C GLN A 142 2.83 4.74 -29.87
N PHE A 143 3.98 4.47 -30.48
CA PHE A 143 4.96 3.52 -29.94
C PHE A 143 5.43 3.91 -28.53
N VAL A 144 5.84 5.17 -28.35
CA VAL A 144 6.29 5.73 -27.07
C VAL A 144 5.18 5.67 -26.01
N ALA A 145 3.94 6.02 -26.37
CA ALA A 145 2.79 5.90 -25.49
C ALA A 145 2.51 4.45 -25.07
N THR A 146 2.54 3.51 -26.03
CA THR A 146 2.35 2.08 -25.76
C THR A 146 3.41 1.55 -24.81
N MET A 147 4.69 1.94 -24.98
CA MET A 147 5.74 1.59 -24.02
C MET A 147 5.48 2.17 -22.63
N GLY A 148 5.14 3.46 -22.54
CA GLY A 148 4.86 4.12 -21.26
C GLY A 148 3.71 3.46 -20.50
N TRP A 149 2.60 3.17 -21.18
CA TRP A 149 1.45 2.49 -20.60
C TRP A 149 1.69 1.00 -20.33
N GLY A 150 2.51 0.33 -21.15
CA GLY A 150 2.97 -1.03 -20.90
C GLY A 150 3.83 -1.14 -19.65
N LEU A 151 4.75 -0.19 -19.45
CA LEU A 151 5.55 -0.10 -18.21
C LEU A 151 4.68 0.21 -16.99
N ALA A 152 3.66 1.07 -17.13
CA ALA A 152 2.71 1.36 -16.05
C ALA A 152 1.89 0.13 -15.63
N ALA A 153 1.61 -0.80 -16.55
CA ALA A 153 0.85 -2.00 -16.23
C ALA A 153 1.54 -2.88 -15.18
N ILE A 154 2.88 -2.88 -15.13
CA ILE A 154 3.67 -3.69 -14.18
C ILE A 154 3.37 -3.29 -12.72
N PRO A 155 3.63 -2.05 -12.26
CA PRO A 155 3.30 -1.64 -10.90
C PRO A 155 1.79 -1.64 -10.67
N PHE A 156 0.95 -1.32 -11.66
CA PHE A 156 -0.50 -1.37 -11.49
C PHE A 156 -1.01 -2.77 -11.13
N LEU A 157 -0.61 -3.79 -11.90
CA LEU A 157 -0.96 -5.18 -11.63
C LEU A 157 -0.31 -5.68 -10.33
N GLY A 158 0.91 -5.25 -10.03
CA GLY A 158 1.58 -5.56 -8.77
C GLY A 158 0.83 -5.01 -7.55
N ILE A 159 0.37 -3.76 -7.60
CA ILE A 159 -0.46 -3.14 -6.56
C ILE A 159 -1.79 -3.88 -6.45
N LEU A 160 -2.45 -4.17 -7.57
CA LEU A 160 -3.72 -4.90 -7.58
C LEU A 160 -3.58 -6.28 -6.92
N HIS A 161 -2.52 -7.01 -7.30
CA HIS A 161 -2.19 -8.29 -6.68
C HIS A 161 -1.87 -8.14 -5.18
N GLY A 162 -1.12 -7.12 -4.78
CA GLY A 162 -0.81 -6.83 -3.38
C GLY A 162 -2.07 -6.56 -2.55
N VAL A 163 -3.00 -5.76 -3.09
CA VAL A 163 -4.28 -5.43 -2.44
C VAL A 163 -5.17 -6.66 -2.27
N PHE A 164 -5.32 -7.48 -3.31
CA PHE A 164 -6.25 -8.64 -3.26
C PHE A 164 -5.64 -9.92 -2.70
N ARG A 165 -4.33 -10.15 -2.85
CA ARG A 165 -3.68 -11.43 -2.49
C ARG A 165 -2.51 -11.26 -1.51
N GLY A 166 -1.94 -10.06 -1.38
CA GLY A 166 -0.75 -9.84 -0.57
C GLY A 166 -0.98 -10.00 0.94
N ARG A 167 -2.18 -9.64 1.42
CA ARG A 167 -2.52 -9.60 2.86
C ARG A 167 -2.52 -10.97 3.55
N PHE A 168 -2.64 -12.06 2.79
CA PHE A 168 -2.75 -13.42 3.32
C PHE A 168 -1.55 -14.32 2.98
N LYS A 169 -0.43 -13.72 2.56
CA LYS A 169 0.76 -14.48 2.16
C LYS A 169 1.69 -14.74 3.35
N TYR A 170 1.25 -15.59 4.29
CA TYR A 170 2.09 -16.03 5.39
C TYR A 170 3.35 -16.75 4.89
N ARG A 171 4.48 -16.52 5.56
CA ARG A 171 5.77 -17.12 5.21
C ARG A 171 6.52 -17.54 6.46
N VAL A 172 6.90 -18.81 6.53
CA VAL A 172 7.80 -19.30 7.58
C VAL A 172 9.23 -19.00 7.14
N LEU A 173 9.91 -18.08 7.83
CA LEU A 173 11.36 -17.89 7.67
C LEU A 173 12.06 -18.62 8.81
N THR A 174 13.07 -19.43 8.51
CA THR A 174 13.81 -20.20 9.52
C THR A 174 15.24 -19.69 9.63
N ASN A 175 15.63 -19.17 10.79
CA ASN A 175 17.01 -18.74 11.04
C ASN A 175 17.69 -19.62 12.08
N ARG A 176 19.02 -19.66 12.12
CA ARG A 176 19.80 -20.40 13.12
C ARG A 176 20.54 -19.39 14.00
N VAL A 177 20.27 -19.33 15.31
CA VAL A 177 20.86 -18.31 16.20
C VAL A 177 21.82 -18.96 17.19
N VAL A 178 23.12 -18.78 17.02
CA VAL A 178 24.10 -19.33 17.98
C VAL A 178 24.25 -18.36 19.14
N ILE A 179 23.90 -18.81 20.36
CA ILE A 179 24.05 -18.02 21.60
C ILE A 179 25.21 -18.60 22.41
N PRO A 180 26.34 -17.87 22.55
CA PRO A 180 27.45 -18.29 23.40
C PRO A 180 27.02 -18.43 24.86
N GLY A 181 27.43 -19.51 25.52
CA GLY A 181 27.11 -19.75 26.93
C GLY A 181 25.69 -20.25 27.21
N LEU A 182 24.88 -20.54 26.18
CA LEU A 182 23.54 -21.09 26.37
C LEU A 182 23.61 -22.49 27.02
N PRO A 183 22.83 -22.76 28.09
CA PRO A 183 22.82 -24.08 28.74
C PRO A 183 22.47 -25.19 27.75
N LYS A 184 23.13 -26.36 27.87
CA LYS A 184 22.94 -27.51 26.97
C LYS A 184 21.48 -27.98 26.88
N ALA A 185 20.68 -27.76 27.93
CA ALA A 185 19.25 -28.08 27.94
C ALA A 185 18.44 -27.36 26.83
N PHE A 186 18.91 -26.21 26.36
CA PHE A 186 18.28 -25.45 25.26
C PHE A 186 18.90 -25.75 23.88
N HIS A 187 19.76 -26.76 23.77
CA HIS A 187 20.33 -27.12 22.48
C HIS A 187 19.24 -27.68 21.56
N GLY A 188 18.99 -27.00 20.44
CA GLY A 188 17.96 -27.40 19.49
C GLY A 188 16.56 -26.91 19.86
N PHE A 189 16.45 -26.11 20.92
CA PHE A 189 15.21 -25.46 21.32
C PHE A 189 14.68 -24.58 20.18
N ARG A 190 13.42 -24.79 19.79
CA ARG A 190 12.75 -24.10 18.69
C ARG A 190 11.74 -23.12 19.26
N ILE A 191 11.77 -21.90 18.74
CA ILE A 191 10.80 -20.87 19.06
C ILE A 191 10.11 -20.41 17.77
N VAL A 192 8.78 -20.48 17.73
CA VAL A 192 8.02 -19.70 16.74
C VAL A 192 7.74 -18.34 17.32
N GLN A 193 8.18 -17.30 16.63
CA GLN A 193 7.89 -15.92 16.97
C GLN A 193 6.87 -15.37 15.97
N ILE A 194 5.78 -14.83 16.51
CA ILE A 194 4.74 -14.14 15.75
C ILE A 194 4.76 -12.67 16.21
N SER A 195 4.68 -11.74 15.27
CA SER A 195 4.72 -10.30 15.55
C SER A 195 3.68 -9.58 14.72
N ASP A 196 3.24 -8.43 15.22
CA ASP A 196 2.44 -7.43 14.47
C ASP A 196 1.24 -8.05 13.75
N ILE A 197 0.47 -8.81 14.51
CA ILE A 197 -0.72 -9.53 14.07
C ILE A 197 -1.76 -8.55 13.54
N HIS A 198 -1.91 -7.40 14.20
CA HIS A 198 -2.83 -6.35 13.77
C HIS A 198 -4.24 -6.92 13.47
N SER A 199 -4.84 -7.52 14.49
CA SER A 199 -6.02 -8.38 14.38
C SER A 199 -7.19 -7.73 13.64
N GLY A 200 -7.40 -6.42 13.81
CA GLY A 200 -8.44 -5.65 13.10
C GLY A 200 -8.25 -5.57 11.58
N SER A 201 -7.17 -6.12 11.04
CA SER A 201 -6.90 -6.19 9.60
C SER A 201 -7.31 -7.53 8.97
N PHE A 202 -7.63 -8.55 9.78
CA PHE A 202 -8.12 -9.83 9.27
C PHE A 202 -9.62 -9.77 9.03
N SER A 203 -10.03 -10.18 7.82
CA SER A 203 -11.43 -10.24 7.40
C SER A 203 -11.91 -11.65 7.07
N ASP A 204 -11.00 -12.63 7.11
CA ASP A 204 -11.25 -14.01 6.66
C ASP A 204 -10.75 -15.00 7.73
N PRO A 205 -11.68 -15.65 8.46
CA PRO A 205 -11.34 -16.64 9.48
C PRO A 205 -10.56 -17.85 8.95
N ASP A 206 -10.79 -18.26 7.70
CA ASP A 206 -10.11 -19.43 7.11
C ASP A 206 -8.63 -19.12 6.85
N GLU A 207 -8.32 -17.89 6.43
CA GLU A 207 -6.93 -17.43 6.28
C GLU A 207 -6.24 -17.27 7.65
N VAL A 208 -6.95 -16.83 8.69
CA VAL A 208 -6.38 -16.81 10.05
C VAL A 208 -6.05 -18.23 10.51
N ARG A 209 -6.99 -19.16 10.31
CA ARG A 209 -6.80 -20.57 10.64
C ARG A 209 -5.60 -21.18 9.92
N ARG A 210 -5.42 -20.87 8.64
CA ARG A 210 -4.24 -21.28 7.88
C ARG A 210 -2.93 -20.79 8.52
N GLY A 211 -2.90 -19.55 8.99
CA GLY A 211 -1.74 -19.00 9.71
C GLY A 211 -1.45 -19.78 11.01
N VAL A 212 -2.50 -20.09 11.78
CA VAL A 212 -2.41 -20.91 12.99
C VAL A 212 -1.88 -22.31 12.67
N ASP A 213 -2.40 -22.97 11.63
CA ASP A 213 -1.96 -24.30 11.22
C ASP A 213 -0.48 -24.31 10.82
N MET A 214 0.00 -23.23 10.16
CA MET A 214 1.41 -23.07 9.82
C MET A 214 2.32 -22.94 11.05
N VAL A 215 1.86 -22.28 12.11
CA VAL A 215 2.56 -22.16 13.40
C VAL A 215 2.62 -23.51 14.09
N VAL A 216 1.48 -24.20 14.21
CA VAL A 216 1.38 -25.53 14.83
C VAL A 216 2.28 -26.54 14.10
N ALA A 217 2.35 -26.48 12.77
CA ALA A 217 3.18 -27.35 11.95
C ALA A 217 4.69 -27.21 12.22
N GLN A 218 5.16 -26.11 12.83
CA GLN A 218 6.58 -25.96 13.19
C GLN A 218 7.00 -26.84 14.37
N GLN A 219 6.04 -27.35 15.16
CA GLN A 219 6.29 -28.16 16.36
C GLN A 219 7.30 -27.51 17.33
N ALA A 220 7.27 -26.20 17.47
CA ALA A 220 8.22 -25.50 18.33
C ALA A 220 7.97 -25.80 19.82
N ASP A 221 9.04 -25.68 20.61
CA ASP A 221 9.01 -25.87 22.05
C ASP A 221 8.36 -24.67 22.76
N ALA A 222 8.38 -23.50 22.13
CA ALA A 222 7.67 -22.31 22.56
C ALA A 222 7.10 -21.51 21.37
N VAL A 223 5.94 -20.88 21.60
CA VAL A 223 5.38 -19.86 20.71
C VAL A 223 5.35 -18.55 21.48
N VAL A 224 5.92 -17.49 20.89
CA VAL A 224 6.00 -16.17 21.50
C VAL A 224 5.38 -15.12 20.59
N PHE A 225 4.71 -14.15 21.21
CA PHE A 225 4.14 -12.98 20.54
C PHE A 225 4.98 -11.75 20.92
N THR A 226 5.52 -11.03 19.93
CA THR A 226 6.55 -9.99 20.19
C THR A 226 6.29 -8.66 19.49
N GLY A 227 5.02 -8.30 19.28
CA GLY A 227 4.65 -7.04 18.64
C GLY A 227 3.16 -6.77 18.82
N ASP A 228 2.61 -5.94 17.94
CA ASP A 228 1.26 -5.43 18.11
C ASP A 228 0.20 -6.49 17.80
N LEU A 229 -0.61 -6.84 18.81
CA LEU A 229 -1.70 -7.78 18.64
C LEU A 229 -2.90 -7.14 17.93
N VAL A 230 -3.20 -5.89 18.30
CA VAL A 230 -4.27 -5.05 17.73
C VAL A 230 -3.67 -3.93 16.89
N ASN A 231 -4.45 -3.31 16.03
CA ASN A 231 -4.05 -2.11 15.32
C ASN A 231 -4.17 -0.86 16.18
N ASN A 232 -5.33 -0.63 16.78
CA ASN A 232 -5.61 0.63 17.47
C ASN A 232 -6.37 0.44 18.78
N VAL A 233 -7.34 -0.49 18.83
CA VAL A 233 -8.24 -0.66 19.98
C VAL A 233 -8.32 -2.12 20.43
N ALA A 234 -8.55 -2.35 21.72
CA ALA A 234 -8.52 -3.69 22.32
C ALA A 234 -9.68 -4.58 21.81
N GLU A 235 -10.78 -3.96 21.42
CA GLU A 235 -11.99 -4.62 20.93
C GLU A 235 -11.76 -5.37 19.62
N GLU A 236 -10.66 -5.09 18.89
CA GLU A 236 -10.25 -5.85 17.71
C GLU A 236 -9.87 -7.31 18.03
N MET A 237 -9.74 -7.68 19.30
CA MET A 237 -9.53 -9.06 19.75
C MET A 237 -10.82 -9.74 20.25
N ASN A 238 -11.94 -9.01 20.29
CA ASN A 238 -13.20 -9.63 20.68
C ASN A 238 -13.67 -10.59 19.56
N PRO A 239 -14.08 -11.82 19.93
CA PRO A 239 -14.56 -12.81 18.97
C PRO A 239 -15.90 -12.44 18.32
#